data_AF-A0A4Q3WE72-F1
#
_entry.id   AF-A0A4Q3WE72-F1
#
_cell.length_a   1.000
_cell.length_b   1.000
_cell.length_c   1.000
_cell.angle_alpha   90.00
_cell.angle_beta   90.00
_cell.angle_gamma   90.00
#
_symmetry.space_group_name_H-M   'P 1'
#
loop_
_entity.id
_entity.type
_entity.pdbx_description
1 polymer ?
#
loop_
_entity_poly.entity_id
_entity_poly.type
_entity_poly.pdbx_seq_one_letter_code
_entity_poly.pdbx_strand_id
1 'polypeptide(L)'
;MATQKSTQAAPIRAIEALLGEITSAAYFTESLHAKLDVTEGDKDDEIHALRQVVARMGWMADMALHRLGSHNCLREGRAQDWLLTPVTLDAFRAGAQS
;
A
#
# COMPACT_ATOMS: atom_id res chain seq x y z
N MET A 1 21.45 30.29 -16.88
CA MET A 1 21.43 28.87 -16.47
C MET A 1 20.44 28.71 -15.31
N ALA A 2 19.20 28.32 -15.59
CA ALA A 2 18.17 28.14 -14.56
C ALA A 2 17.14 27.10 -15.03
N THR A 3 17.48 25.81 -14.93
CA THR A 3 16.55 24.74 -15.35
C THR A 3 16.63 23.48 -14.48
N GLN A 4 17.30 23.51 -13.33
CA GLN A 4 17.47 22.31 -12.49
C GLN A 4 16.59 22.25 -11.23
N LYS A 5 15.86 23.31 -10.84
CA LYS A 5 15.02 23.29 -9.63
C LYS A 5 13.60 22.75 -9.81
N SER A 6 13.12 22.61 -11.06
CA SER A 6 11.72 22.22 -11.32
C SER A 6 11.49 20.70 -11.22
N THR A 7 12.47 19.89 -11.58
CA THR A 7 12.30 18.43 -11.72
C THR A 7 12.25 17.68 -10.40
N GLN A 8 12.81 18.26 -9.33
CA GLN A 8 12.90 17.59 -8.01
C GLN A 8 11.66 17.81 -7.13
N ALA A 9 10.80 18.78 -7.46
CA ALA A 9 9.61 19.10 -6.67
C ALA A 9 8.45 18.11 -6.88
N ALA A 10 8.34 17.51 -8.07
CA ALA A 10 7.30 16.54 -8.40
C ALA A 10 7.39 15.23 -7.57
N PRO A 11 8.56 14.57 -7.43
CA PRO A 11 8.66 13.35 -6.63
C PRO A 11 8.40 13.60 -5.14
N ILE A 12 8.80 14.75 -4.60
CA ILE A 12 8.56 15.13 -3.19
C ILE A 12 7.06 15.24 -2.91
N ARG A 13 6.31 15.95 -3.75
CA ARG A 13 4.84 16.07 -3.62
C ARG A 13 4.14 14.72 -3.70
N ALA A 14 4.65 13.83 -4.55
CA ALA A 14 4.07 12.50 -4.71
C ALA A 14 4.35 11.60 -3.49
N ILE A 15 5.49 11.77 -2.83
CA ILE A 15 5.80 11.10 -1.56
C ILE A 15 4.96 11.67 -0.42
N GLU A 16 4.81 12.99 -0.34
CA GLU A 16 3.93 13.65 0.64
C GLU A 16 2.48 13.15 0.54
N ALA A 17 1.96 13.02 -0.69
CA ALA A 17 0.64 12.44 -0.93
C ALA A 17 0.54 10.98 -0.44
N LEU A 18 1.55 10.14 -0.76
CA LEU A 18 1.59 8.73 -0.31
C LEU A 18 1.67 8.62 1.22
N LEU A 19 2.46 9.46 1.89
CA LEU A 19 2.53 9.52 3.34
C LEU A 19 1.20 9.98 3.96
N GLY A 20 0.51 10.92 3.31
CA GLY A 20 -0.86 11.31 3.66
C GLY A 20 -1.83 10.13 3.60
N GLU A 21 -1.81 9.36 2.51
CA GLU A 21 -2.67 8.17 2.37
C GLU A 21 -2.34 7.08 3.40
N ILE A 22 -1.05 6.83 3.70
CA ILE A 22 -0.64 5.89 4.77
C ILE A 22 -1.21 6.33 6.12
N THR A 23 -1.13 7.61 6.44
CA THR A 23 -1.66 8.18 7.69
C THR A 23 -3.17 7.99 7.78
N SER A 24 -3.91 8.29 6.70
CA SER A 24 -5.35 8.08 6.64
C SER A 24 -5.75 6.61 6.78
N ALA A 25 -5.02 5.70 6.12
CA ALA A 25 -5.28 4.26 6.20
C ALA A 25 -4.95 3.70 7.59
N ALA A 26 -3.89 4.18 8.26
CA ALA A 26 -3.57 3.82 9.63
C ALA A 26 -4.69 4.24 10.59
N TYR A 27 -5.13 5.49 10.49
CA TYR A 27 -6.22 6.02 11.31
C TYR A 27 -7.53 5.25 11.10
N PHE A 28 -7.85 4.88 9.85
CA PHE A 28 -9.02 4.07 9.54
C PHE A 28 -8.91 2.66 10.14
N THR A 29 -7.73 2.04 10.07
CA THR A 29 -7.44 0.72 10.67
C THR A 29 -7.67 0.74 12.17
N GLU A 30 -7.12 1.76 12.86
CA GLU A 30 -7.30 1.95 14.30
C GLU A 30 -8.78 2.17 14.66
N SER A 31 -9.49 2.99 13.87
CA SER A 31 -10.92 3.24 14.05
C SER A 31 -11.78 1.99 13.82
N LEU A 32 -11.37 1.11 12.90
CA LEU A 32 -12.03 -0.18 12.67
C LEU A 32 -11.80 -1.09 13.87
N HIS A 33 -10.56 -1.14 14.37
CA HIS A 33 -10.19 -1.95 15.53
C HIS A 33 -10.92 -1.52 16.81
N ALA A 34 -11.04 -0.21 17.06
CA ALA A 34 -11.73 0.34 18.22
C ALA A 34 -13.25 0.07 18.24
N LYS A 35 -13.85 -0.22 17.08
CA LYS A 35 -15.27 -0.55 16.93
C LYS A 35 -15.56 -2.05 17.07
N LEU A 36 -14.53 -2.87 17.24
CA LEU A 36 -14.67 -4.32 17.38
C LEU A 36 -15.25 -4.68 18.76
N ASP A 37 -16.57 -4.66 18.86
CA ASP A 37 -17.33 -5.43 19.86
C ASP A 37 -18.22 -6.42 19.09
N VAL A 38 -17.66 -7.58 18.70
CA VAL A 38 -18.21 -8.37 17.57
C VAL A 38 -18.23 -9.89 17.83
N THR A 39 -19.39 -10.51 17.55
CA THR A 39 -19.68 -11.95 17.57
C THR A 39 -18.98 -12.73 16.43
N GLU A 40 -18.77 -14.05 16.59
CA GLU A 40 -17.82 -14.83 15.76
C GLU A 40 -17.98 -14.76 14.23
N GLY A 41 -19.20 -14.59 13.68
CA GLY A 41 -19.41 -14.58 12.23
C GLY A 41 -19.01 -13.28 11.52
N ASP A 42 -19.18 -12.14 12.17
CA ASP A 42 -18.84 -10.82 11.61
C ASP A 42 -17.31 -10.57 11.63
N LYS A 43 -16.56 -11.35 12.41
CA LYS A 43 -15.09 -11.25 12.52
C LYS A 43 -14.39 -11.55 11.20
N ASP A 44 -14.92 -12.44 10.36
CA ASP A 44 -14.22 -12.86 9.15
C ASP A 44 -14.19 -11.76 8.07
N ASP A 45 -15.32 -11.08 7.85
CA ASP A 45 -15.41 -9.96 6.91
C ASP A 45 -14.61 -8.75 7.39
N GLU A 46 -14.62 -8.48 8.70
CA GLU A 46 -13.86 -7.38 9.29
C GLU A 46 -12.36 -7.64 9.31
N ILE A 47 -11.92 -8.87 9.62
CA ILE A 47 -10.53 -9.28 9.51
C ILE A 47 -10.08 -9.19 8.05
N HIS A 48 -10.95 -9.55 7.11
CA HIS A 48 -10.66 -9.40 5.69
C HIS A 48 -10.46 -7.92 5.31
N ALA A 49 -11.35 -7.04 5.75
CA ALA A 49 -11.22 -5.60 5.54
C ALA A 49 -9.92 -5.04 6.15
N LEU A 50 -9.59 -5.44 7.39
CA LEU A 50 -8.36 -5.03 8.07
C LEU A 50 -7.11 -5.48 7.29
N ARG A 51 -7.10 -6.73 6.81
CA ARG A 51 -6.01 -7.27 5.97
C ARG A 51 -5.84 -6.47 4.69
N GLN A 52 -6.93 -6.09 4.02
CA GLN A 52 -6.86 -5.26 2.81
C GLN A 52 -6.28 -3.86 3.09
N VAL A 53 -6.67 -3.22 4.20
CA VAL A 53 -6.15 -1.90 4.56
C VAL A 53 -4.66 -1.96 4.90
N VAL A 54 -4.24 -2.96 5.68
CA VAL A 54 -2.81 -3.18 6.00
C VAL A 54 -2.00 -3.47 4.74
N ALA A 55 -2.51 -4.29 3.83
CA ALA A 55 -1.88 -4.54 2.54
C ALA A 55 -1.70 -3.26 1.72
N ARG A 56 -2.74 -2.40 1.68
CA ARG A 56 -2.68 -1.10 1.00
C ARG A 56 -1.65 -0.18 1.65
N MET A 57 -1.58 -0.11 2.98
CA MET A 57 -0.56 0.66 3.69
C MET A 57 0.86 0.21 3.34
N GLY A 58 1.09 -1.11 3.34
CA GLY A 58 2.37 -1.69 2.96
C GLY A 58 2.77 -1.33 1.53
N TRP A 59 1.83 -1.41 0.59
CA TRP A 59 2.07 -0.99 -0.79
C TRP A 59 2.43 0.49 -0.92
N MET A 60 1.70 1.40 -0.26
CA MET A 60 1.96 2.84 -0.33
C MET A 60 3.33 3.20 0.23
N ALA A 61 3.72 2.56 1.35
CA ALA A 61 5.04 2.72 1.95
C ALA A 61 6.14 2.21 1.01
N ASP A 62 5.93 1.04 0.42
CA ASP A 62 6.86 0.43 -0.53
C ASP A 62 7.03 1.28 -1.80
N MET A 63 5.94 1.85 -2.31
CA MET A 63 5.94 2.77 -3.45
C MET A 63 6.71 4.07 -3.13
N ALA A 64 6.55 4.61 -1.92
CA ALA A 64 7.29 5.79 -1.48
C ALA A 64 8.80 5.49 -1.42
N LEU A 65 9.19 4.35 -0.85
CA LEU A 65 10.58 3.88 -0.81
C LEU A 65 11.15 3.65 -2.21
N HIS A 66 10.37 3.04 -3.11
CA HIS A 66 10.76 2.83 -4.51
C HIS A 66 11.01 4.16 -5.23
N ARG A 67 10.12 5.14 -5.09
CA ARG A 67 10.28 6.49 -5.69
C ARG A 67 11.46 7.27 -5.14
N LEU A 68 11.86 6.98 -3.91
CA LEU A 68 13.08 7.51 -3.29
C LEU A 68 14.36 6.80 -3.75
N GLY A 69 14.26 5.73 -4.53
CA GLY A 69 15.40 4.89 -4.90
C GLY A 69 16.01 4.15 -3.71
N SER A 70 15.24 3.93 -2.64
CA SER A 70 15.71 3.25 -1.44
C SER A 70 15.88 1.75 -1.67
N HIS A 71 16.97 1.17 -1.17
CA HIS A 71 17.17 -0.29 -1.13
C HIS A 71 16.28 -1.01 -0.11
N ASN A 72 15.57 -0.27 0.74
CA ASN A 72 14.63 -0.82 1.72
C ASN A 72 13.25 -1.10 1.12
N CYS A 73 13.06 -0.84 -0.17
CA CYS A 73 11.86 -1.25 -0.89
C CYS A 73 11.80 -2.78 -0.99
N LEU A 74 10.71 -3.36 -0.49
CA LEU A 74 10.49 -4.81 -0.41
C LEU A 74 10.02 -5.40 -1.73
N ARG A 75 9.14 -4.70 -2.46
CA ARG A 75 8.48 -5.24 -3.67
C ARG A 75 8.59 -4.34 -4.88
N GLU A 76 9.54 -3.41 -4.86
CA GLU A 76 9.80 -2.47 -5.96
C GLU A 76 8.55 -1.65 -6.35
N GLY A 77 7.66 -1.37 -5.39
CA GLY A 77 6.41 -0.66 -5.62
C GLY A 77 5.33 -1.49 -6.34
N ARG A 78 5.50 -2.81 -6.52
CA ARG A 78 4.51 -3.65 -7.20
C ARG A 78 3.25 -3.85 -6.34
N ALA A 79 2.14 -3.26 -6.76
CA ALA A 79 0.86 -3.30 -6.04
C ALA A 79 0.30 -4.72 -5.87
N GLN A 80 0.36 -5.52 -6.94
CA GLN A 80 -0.17 -6.89 -6.98
C GLN A 80 0.42 -7.80 -5.91
N ASP A 81 1.68 -7.58 -5.54
CA ASP A 81 2.37 -8.41 -4.57
C ASP A 81 1.88 -8.16 -3.13
N TRP A 82 1.22 -7.01 -2.89
CA TRP A 82 0.58 -6.67 -1.61
C TRP A 82 -0.91 -7.03 -1.60
N LEU A 83 -1.61 -6.82 -2.72
CA LEU A 83 -3.07 -6.85 -2.78
C LEU A 83 -3.65 -8.23 -3.13
N LEU A 84 -2.86 -9.13 -3.74
CA LEU A 84 -3.33 -10.43 -4.17
C LEU A 84 -2.91 -11.53 -3.18
N THR A 85 -3.77 -12.53 -3.02
CA THR A 85 -3.38 -13.78 -2.36
C THR A 85 -2.29 -14.49 -3.18
N PRO A 86 -1.45 -15.36 -2.58
CA PRO A 86 -0.43 -16.08 -3.34
C PRO A 86 -0.99 -16.82 -4.56
N VAL A 87 -2.13 -17.50 -4.40
CA VAL A 87 -2.81 -18.22 -5.49
C VAL A 87 -3.25 -17.27 -6.60
N THR A 88 -3.88 -16.14 -6.25
CA THR A 88 -4.30 -15.13 -7.24
C THR A 88 -3.10 -14.49 -7.93
N LEU A 89 -2.02 -14.25 -7.20
CA LEU A 89 -0.79 -13.65 -7.71
C LEU A 89 -0.08 -14.57 -8.70
N ASP A 90 -0.01 -15.87 -8.41
CA ASP A 90 0.59 -16.87 -9.30
C ASP A 90 -0.22 -17.00 -10.59
N ALA A 91 -1.56 -17.03 -10.50
CA ALA A 91 -2.43 -17.02 -11.67
C ALA A 91 -2.25 -15.75 -12.51
N PHE A 92 -2.16 -14.58 -11.87
CA PHE A 92 -1.91 -13.31 -12.55
C PHE A 92 -0.56 -13.32 -13.30
N ARG A 93 0.50 -13.84 -12.66
CA ARG A 93 1.84 -13.93 -13.27
C ARG A 93 1.89 -14.92 -14.43
N ALA A 94 1.20 -16.06 -14.31
CA ALA A 94 1.11 -17.04 -15.37
C ALA A 94 0.36 -16.49 -16.60
N GLY A 95 -0.72 -15.72 -16.39
CA GLY A 95 -1.49 -15.10 -17.46
C GLY A 95 -0.80 -13.88 -18.11
N ALA A 96 0.17 -13.25 -17.47
CA ALA A 96 0.93 -12.14 -18.04
C ALA A 96 2.07 -12.59 -18.97
N GLN A 97 2.39 -13.89 -19.02
CA GLN A 97 3.47 -14.47 -19.83
C GLN A 97 2.98 -15.12 -21.14
N SER A 98 1.67 -15.15 -21.38
CA SER A 98 1.00 -15.68 -22.58
C SER A 98 0.61 -14.57 -23.54
#